data_AF-A0A9P4MYI0-F1
#
_entry.id   AF-A0A9P4MYI0-F1
#
_cell.length_a   1.000
_cell.length_b   1.000
_cell.length_c   1.000
_cell.angle_alpha   90.00
_cell.angle_beta   90.00
_cell.angle_gamma   90.00
#
_symmetry.space_group_name_H-M   'P 1'
#
loop_
_entity.id
_entity.type
_entity.pdbx_description
1 polymer ?
#
loop_
_entity_poly.entity_id
_entity_poly.type
_entity_poly.pdbx_seq_one_letter_code
_entity_poly.pdbx_strand_id
1 'polypeptide(L)'
;MTISADCRGGGDINTPDIESLFNSLQSRGGDRYLPSTSWVSTTLGSARVCVYNNYIFENTHVSNWEIGWGVRSVREQCCFTPYCGGGTQQGHGDSGLAVNIVTRSAGVAC
;
A
#
# COMPACT_ATOMS: atom_id res chain seq x y z
N MET A 1 -14.61 3.51 -13.47
CA MET A 1 -13.25 3.73 -14.00
C MET A 1 -12.31 3.07 -13.03
N THR A 2 -11.80 1.88 -13.35
CA THR A 2 -10.88 1.13 -12.48
C THR A 2 -9.51 1.78 -12.56
N ILE A 3 -9.03 2.35 -11.45
CA ILE A 3 -7.66 2.83 -11.35
C ILE A 3 -6.77 1.58 -11.34
N SER A 4 -6.01 1.37 -12.42
CA SER A 4 -5.03 0.30 -12.52
C SER A 4 -3.78 0.63 -11.72
N ALA A 5 -3.18 -0.38 -11.10
CA ALA A 5 -1.93 -0.23 -10.37
C ALA A 5 -0.77 0.01 -11.35
N ASP A 6 0.17 0.88 -10.98
CA ASP A 6 1.42 1.07 -11.70
C ASP A 6 2.46 0.06 -11.18
N CYS A 7 2.87 -0.90 -12.01
CA CYS A 7 3.73 -2.03 -11.63
C CYS A 7 5.23 -1.71 -11.55
N ARG A 8 5.56 -0.49 -11.15
CA ARG A 8 6.95 -0.02 -10.96
C ARG A 8 7.39 -0.10 -9.50
N GLY A 9 7.00 -1.16 -8.80
CA GLY A 9 7.50 -1.42 -7.45
C GLY A 9 8.94 -1.92 -7.53
N GLY A 10 9.80 -1.40 -6.67
CA GLY A 10 11.14 -1.95 -6.52
C GLY A 10 11.11 -3.20 -5.65
N GLY A 11 11.36 -4.37 -6.24
CA GLY A 11 12.05 -5.46 -5.54
C GLY A 11 11.49 -6.88 -5.73
N ASP A 12 12.17 -7.82 -5.08
CA ASP A 12 11.86 -9.25 -5.05
C ASP A 12 10.94 -9.57 -3.86
N ILE A 13 9.64 -9.30 -3.99
CA ILE A 13 8.65 -9.62 -2.96
C ILE A 13 8.13 -11.04 -3.18
N ASN A 14 8.09 -11.86 -2.13
CA ASN A 14 7.44 -13.17 -2.18
C ASN A 14 5.91 -12.99 -2.26
N THR A 15 5.26 -13.62 -3.24
CA THR A 15 3.80 -13.56 -3.41
C THR A 15 2.99 -13.99 -2.15
N PRO A 16 3.43 -14.98 -1.34
CA PRO A 16 2.75 -15.29 -0.07
C PRO A 16 2.83 -14.18 0.99
N ASP A 17 3.90 -13.40 1.01
CA ASP A 17 4.10 -12.33 2.00
C ASP A 17 3.18 -11.15 1.71
N ILE A 18 2.97 -10.80 0.43
CA ILE A 18 2.02 -9.74 0.05
C ILE A 18 0.57 -10.13 0.38
N GLU A 19 0.20 -11.40 0.20
CA GLU A 19 -1.12 -11.92 0.59
C GLU A 19 -1.29 -11.88 2.12
N SER A 20 -0.24 -12.26 2.86
CA SER A 20 -0.25 -12.20 4.32
C SER A 20 -0.30 -10.77 4.84
N LEU A 21 0.38 -9.82 4.17
CA LEU A 21 0.32 -8.39 4.46
C LEU A 21 -1.11 -7.85 4.27
N PHE A 22 -1.75 -8.18 3.15
CA PHE A 22 -3.15 -7.84 2.89
C PHE A 22 -4.07 -8.35 4.01
N ASN A 23 -3.98 -9.64 4.35
CA ASN A 23 -4.80 -10.25 5.39
C ASN A 23 -4.54 -9.61 6.77
N SER A 24 -3.28 -9.29 7.09
CA SER A 24 -2.94 -8.60 8.35
C SER A 24 -3.50 -7.19 8.43
N LEU A 25 -3.60 -6.47 7.31
CA LEU A 25 -4.20 -5.13 7.28
C LEU A 25 -5.71 -5.23 7.52
N GLN A 26 -6.37 -6.17 6.82
CA GLN A 26 -7.80 -6.39 7.00
C GLN A 26 -8.17 -6.85 8.41
N SER A 27 -7.38 -7.75 9.01
CA SER A 27 -7.64 -8.27 10.35
C SER A 27 -7.42 -7.24 11.46
N ARG A 28 -6.53 -6.27 11.27
CA ARG A 28 -6.29 -5.20 12.24
C ARG A 28 -7.46 -4.21 12.30
N GLY A 29 -8.08 -3.92 11.16
CA GLY A 29 -9.14 -2.92 11.06
C GLY A 29 -8.70 -1.51 11.49
N GLY A 30 -9.66 -0.58 11.56
CA GLY A 30 -9.43 0.80 12.02
C GLY A 30 -8.62 1.68 11.07
N ASP A 31 -8.44 2.93 11.49
CA ASP A 31 -7.82 3.98 10.68
C ASP A 31 -6.44 4.36 11.19
N ARG A 32 -5.60 4.84 10.27
CA ARG A 32 -4.27 5.35 10.57
C ARG A 32 -4.21 6.83 10.29
N TYR A 33 -3.82 7.59 11.30
CA TYR A 33 -3.50 9.00 11.12
C TYR A 33 -2.32 9.15 10.17
N LEU A 34 -2.49 9.99 9.16
CA LEU A 34 -1.52 10.27 8.12
C LEU A 34 -1.36 11.80 7.97
N PRO A 35 -0.35 12.37 8.65
CA PRO A 35 -0.05 13.79 8.55
C PRO A 35 0.23 14.25 7.11
N SER A 36 0.13 15.55 6.86
CA SER A 36 0.52 16.15 5.58
C SER A 36 1.98 15.83 5.22
N THR A 37 2.25 15.57 3.93
CA THR A 37 3.60 15.24 3.39
C THR A 37 4.35 14.14 4.15
N SER A 38 3.63 13.17 4.71
CA SER A 38 4.21 12.13 5.54
C SER A 38 3.90 10.73 5.05
N TRP A 39 4.70 9.78 5.55
CA TRP A 39 4.55 8.36 5.26
C TRP A 39 4.10 7.59 6.50
N VAL A 40 3.23 6.62 6.29
CA VAL A 40 3.04 5.50 7.22
C VAL A 40 3.36 4.20 6.49
N SER A 41 3.85 3.20 7.23
CA SER A 41 4.20 1.92 6.62
C SER A 41 3.78 0.71 7.44
N THR A 42 3.67 -0.43 6.77
CA THR A 42 3.55 -1.75 7.39
C THR A 42 4.47 -2.70 6.64
N THR A 43 5.20 -3.52 7.37
CA THR A 43 6.10 -4.53 6.80
C THR A 43 5.69 -5.90 7.31
N LEU A 44 5.66 -6.89 6.43
CA LEU A 44 5.44 -8.29 6.76
C LEU A 44 6.26 -9.17 5.80
N GLY A 45 7.16 -9.99 6.35
CA GLY A 45 8.09 -10.79 5.55
C GLY A 45 8.91 -9.92 4.59
N SER A 46 8.92 -10.29 3.31
CA SER A 46 9.55 -9.53 2.23
C SER A 46 8.72 -8.36 1.70
N ALA A 47 7.46 -8.20 2.12
CA ALA A 47 6.55 -7.18 1.62
C ALA A 47 6.49 -5.96 2.55
N ARG A 48 6.51 -4.75 1.96
CA ARG A 48 6.24 -3.48 2.65
C ARG A 48 5.22 -2.68 1.86
N VAL A 49 4.24 -2.14 2.58
CA VAL A 49 3.36 -1.09 2.07
C VAL A 49 3.72 0.24 2.70
N CYS A 50 3.82 1.26 1.86
CA CYS A 50 4.09 2.65 2.20
C CYS A 50 2.89 3.47 1.75
N VAL A 51 2.30 4.27 2.62
CA VAL A 51 1.19 5.16 2.27
C VAL A 51 1.66 6.59 2.45
N TYR A 52 1.54 7.40 1.41
CA TYR A 52 1.96 8.80 1.40
C TYR A 52 0.77 9.73 1.22
N ASN A 53 0.76 10.78 2.04
CA ASN A 53 -0.13 11.91 1.87
C ASN A 53 0.61 13.00 1.08
N ASN A 54 0.16 13.23 -0.15
CA ASN A 54 0.76 14.24 -1.04
C ASN A 54 0.32 15.68 -0.72
N TYR A 55 -0.65 15.85 0.17
CA TYR A 55 -1.18 17.16 0.52
C TYR A 55 -0.26 17.86 1.52
N ILE A 56 -0.09 19.18 1.32
CA ILE A 56 0.88 19.99 2.06
C ILE A 56 0.31 20.46 3.41
N PHE A 57 -0.99 20.75 3.46
CA PHE A 57 -1.63 21.36 4.62
C PHE A 57 -2.69 20.47 5.26
N GLU A 58 -3.12 19.42 4.57
CA GLU A 58 -4.20 18.56 4.96
C GLU A 58 -3.67 17.28 5.61
N ASN A 59 -4.09 17.02 6.84
CA ASN A 59 -3.95 15.72 7.46
C ASN A 59 -5.16 14.85 7.08
N THR A 60 -4.98 13.55 7.05
CA THR A 60 -6.07 12.60 6.79
C THR A 60 -5.94 11.37 7.66
N HIS A 61 -6.96 10.52 7.68
CA HIS A 61 -6.84 9.15 8.12
C HIS A 61 -7.07 8.22 6.93
N VAL A 62 -6.30 7.14 6.86
CA VAL A 62 -6.49 6.10 5.87
C VAL A 62 -6.85 4.80 6.58
N SER A 63 -7.94 4.16 6.16
CA SER A 63 -8.36 2.90 6.77
C SER A 63 -7.38 1.78 6.42
N ASN A 64 -7.11 0.88 7.35
CA ASN A 64 -6.30 -0.31 7.06
C ASN A 64 -6.94 -1.16 5.94
N TRP A 65 -8.26 -1.11 5.82
CA TRP A 65 -8.99 -1.76 4.75
C TRP A 65 -8.63 -1.19 3.37
N GLU A 66 -8.57 0.13 3.25
CA GLU A 66 -8.19 0.83 2.02
C GLU A 66 -6.74 0.53 1.63
N ILE A 67 -5.82 0.57 2.61
CA ILE A 67 -4.42 0.18 2.38
C ILE A 67 -4.36 -1.27 1.86
N GLY A 68 -5.12 -2.16 2.49
CA GLY A 68 -5.21 -3.57 2.08
C GLY A 68 -5.73 -3.71 0.65
N TRP A 69 -6.78 -2.98 0.28
CA TRP A 69 -7.29 -2.98 -1.09
C TRP A 69 -6.23 -2.53 -2.10
N GLY A 70 -5.46 -1.48 -1.79
CA GLY A 70 -4.34 -1.04 -2.61
C GLY A 70 -3.26 -2.11 -2.79
N VAL A 71 -2.86 -2.78 -1.69
CA VAL A 71 -1.91 -3.91 -1.74
C VAL A 71 -2.44 -5.06 -2.59
N ARG A 72 -3.72 -5.40 -2.45
CA ARG A 72 -4.36 -6.47 -3.24
C ARG A 72 -4.43 -6.11 -4.73
N SER A 73 -4.73 -4.86 -5.05
CA SER A 73 -4.75 -4.37 -6.44
C SER A 73 -3.39 -4.52 -7.10
N VAL A 74 -2.31 -4.12 -6.39
CA VAL A 74 -0.93 -4.37 -6.84
C VAL A 74 -0.66 -5.87 -6.97
N ARG A 75 -1.13 -6.68 -6.02
CA ARG A 75 -0.95 -8.14 -6.07
C ARG A 75 -1.57 -8.78 -7.30
N GLU A 76 -2.78 -8.35 -7.66
CA GLU A 76 -3.51 -8.89 -8.81
C GLU A 76 -2.98 -8.40 -10.16
N GLN A 77 -2.36 -7.22 -10.22
CA GLN A 77 -1.94 -6.60 -11.48
C GLN A 77 -0.42 -6.68 -11.73
N CYS A 78 0.39 -6.74 -10.68
CA CYS A 78 1.85 -6.54 -10.76
C CYS A 78 2.68 -7.72 -10.24
N CYS A 79 2.06 -8.75 -9.65
CA CYS A 79 2.76 -9.94 -9.20
C CYS A 79 2.57 -11.12 -10.16
N PHE A 80 3.66 -11.87 -10.40
CA PHE A 80 3.63 -13.14 -11.15
C PHE A 80 4.34 -14.21 -10.32
N THR A 81 3.63 -15.25 -9.89
CA THR A 81 4.22 -16.30 -9.05
C THR A 81 5.51 -16.85 -9.68
N PRO A 82 6.64 -16.91 -8.93
CA PRO A 82 6.74 -16.72 -7.47
C PRO A 82 7.16 -15.31 -7.00
N TYR A 83 7.34 -14.34 -7.90
CA TYR A 83 7.92 -13.03 -7.59
C TYR A 83 6.96 -11.87 -7.86
N CYS A 84 7.02 -10.86 -7.01
CA CYS A 84 6.27 -9.64 -7.21
C CYS A 84 7.17 -8.43 -7.20
N GLY A 85 7.14 -7.66 -8.30
CA GLY A 85 7.82 -6.36 -8.38
C GLY A 85 7.23 -5.36 -7.39
N GLY A 86 5.94 -5.48 -7.07
CA GLY A 86 5.19 -4.46 -6.35
C GLY A 86 4.69 -3.38 -7.31
N GLY A 87 4.28 -2.24 -6.76
CA GLY A 87 3.64 -1.20 -7.55
C GLY A 87 2.98 -0.13 -6.70
N THR A 88 2.34 0.82 -7.37
CA THR A 88 1.62 1.93 -6.74
C THR A 88 0.16 1.88 -7.13
N GLN A 89 -0.72 2.10 -6.16
CA GLN A 89 -2.15 2.26 -6.35
C GLN A 89 -2.61 3.53 -5.63
N GLN A 90 -3.58 4.25 -6.18
CA GLN A 90 -4.25 5.32 -5.45
C GLN A 90 -5.38 4.76 -4.60
N GLY A 91 -5.50 5.28 -3.39
CA GLY A 91 -6.62 5.03 -2.49
C GLY A 91 -7.16 6.33 -1.90
N HIS A 92 -8.10 6.20 -0.98
CA HIS A 92 -8.81 7.32 -0.39
C HIS A 92 -8.62 7.43 1.13
N GLY A 93 -8.32 8.64 1.59
CA GLY A 93 -8.46 9.01 3.00
C GLY A 93 -9.92 9.25 3.40
N ASP A 94 -10.15 9.36 4.70
CA ASP A 94 -11.45 9.61 5.37
C ASP A 94 -12.22 10.82 4.82
N SER A 95 -11.50 11.84 4.37
CA SER A 95 -12.02 13.09 3.80
C SER A 95 -12.14 13.05 2.26
N GLY A 96 -11.90 11.89 1.64
CA GLY A 96 -11.86 11.72 0.17
C GLY A 96 -10.56 12.16 -0.48
N LEU A 97 -9.57 12.60 0.32
CA LEU A 97 -8.24 12.97 -0.15
C LEU A 97 -7.52 11.77 -0.76
N ALA A 98 -6.91 11.95 -1.93
CA ALA A 98 -6.21 10.89 -2.63
C ALA A 98 -4.84 10.61 -1.98
N VAL A 99 -4.60 9.35 -1.61
CA VAL A 99 -3.31 8.90 -1.04
C VAL A 99 -2.64 7.90 -1.96
N ASN A 100 -1.30 7.89 -1.96
CA ASN A 100 -0.52 6.93 -2.73
C ASN A 100 -0.19 5.72 -1.84
N ILE A 101 -0.66 4.54 -2.24
CA ILE A 101 -0.36 3.26 -1.60
C ILE A 101 0.68 2.55 -2.46
N VAL A 102 1.92 2.50 -1.98
CA VAL A 102 3.04 1.89 -2.69
C VAL A 102 3.44 0.59 -2.00
N THR A 103 3.36 -0.51 -2.73
CA THR A 103 3.86 -1.82 -2.30
C THR A 103 5.23 -2.07 -2.92
N ARG A 104 6.22 -2.41 -2.09
CA ARG A 104 7.62 -2.60 -2.47
C ARG A 104 8.28 -3.65 -1.57
N SER A 105 9.50 -4.06 -1.89
CA SER A 105 10.26 -4.96 -1.02
C SER A 105 10.57 -4.31 0.33
N ALA A 106 10.56 -5.10 1.39
CA ALA A 106 10.87 -4.68 2.75
C ALA A 106 12.27 -4.06 2.90
N GLY A 107 13.21 -4.43 2.02
CA GLY A 107 14.55 -3.83 1.95
C GLY A 107 14.58 -2.43 1.36
N VAL A 108 13.48 -1.95 0.76
CA VAL A 108 13.37 -0.62 0.15
C VAL A 108 12.67 0.32 1.13
N ALA A 109 13.25 1.50 1.36
CA ALA A 109 12.64 2.54 2.18
C ALA A 109 11.32 3.03 1.58
N CYS A 110 10.44 3.56 2.43
CA CYS A 110 9.43 4.53 1.99
C CYS A 110 10.16 5.88 1.84
#